data_AF-A0A3F3H9S8-F1
#
_entry.id   AF-A0A3F3H9S8-F1
#
_cell.length_a   1.000
_cell.length_b   1.000
_cell.length_c   1.000
_cell.angle_alpha   90.00
_cell.angle_beta   90.00
_cell.angle_gamma   90.00
#
_symmetry.space_group_name_H-M   'P 1'
#
loop_
_entity.id
_entity.type
_entity.pdbx_description
1 polymer ?
#
loop_
_entity_poly.entity_id
_entity_poly.type
_entity_poly.pdbx_seq_one_letter_code
_entity_poly.pdbx_strand_id
1 'polypeptide(L)'
;MNYLEKLAAALKGLPTKEKDDILEYYREYLEDGGLSDAEAIESLGTPEELATKIKTDYYTENGEQVPPYEPQHTTAYRVLILALIIITLPLTLPFFGGIFFSLFMLIFVFSILMLLATAAGVAFFIYGLFTLFHIFWSGLFFTGLGIIFIGLMFLVIPGIIFVTKKVIQGIVALSRWLVELWERI
;
A
#
# COMPACT_ATOMS: atom_id res chain seq x y z
N MET A 1 -29.31 0.79 -26.04
CA MET A 1 -28.83 2.03 -25.42
C MET A 1 -28.53 2.97 -26.54
N ASN A 2 -29.44 3.91 -26.79
CA ASN A 2 -29.37 4.82 -27.93
C ASN A 2 -28.33 5.93 -27.68
N TYR A 3 -27.79 6.55 -28.72
CA TYR A 3 -26.79 7.63 -28.62
C TYR A 3 -27.23 8.75 -27.65
N LEU A 4 -28.50 9.15 -27.75
CA LEU A 4 -29.11 10.19 -26.93
C LEU A 4 -29.17 9.83 -25.43
N GLU A 5 -29.37 8.54 -25.09
CA GLU A 5 -29.39 8.08 -23.69
C GLU A 5 -28.00 8.19 -23.06
N LYS A 6 -26.95 7.86 -23.83
CA LYS A 6 -25.56 8.00 -23.40
C LYS A 6 -25.17 9.46 -23.23
N LEU A 7 -25.59 10.32 -24.16
CA LEU A 7 -25.40 11.77 -24.06
C LEU A 7 -26.10 12.34 -22.81
N ALA A 8 -27.35 11.93 -22.55
CA ALA A 8 -28.10 12.35 -21.36
C ALA A 8 -27.43 11.91 -20.05
N ALA A 9 -26.80 10.74 -20.01
CA ALA A 9 -26.01 10.28 -18.88
C ALA A 9 -24.70 11.10 -18.72
N ALA A 10 -24.04 11.40 -19.84
CA ALA A 10 -22.79 12.15 -19.86
C ALA A 10 -22.97 13.64 -19.52
N LEU A 11 -24.12 14.25 -19.83
CA LEU A 11 -24.47 15.65 -19.50
C LEU A 11 -24.84 15.88 -18.02
N LYS A 12 -24.75 14.86 -17.16
CA LYS A 12 -24.99 15.00 -15.72
C LYS A 12 -24.08 16.09 -15.12
N GLY A 13 -24.68 17.08 -14.44
CA GLY A 13 -23.99 18.24 -13.87
C GLY A 13 -24.45 19.59 -14.41
N LEU A 14 -25.08 19.62 -15.59
CA LEU A 14 -25.75 20.82 -16.11
C LEU A 14 -27.13 21.02 -15.44
N PRO A 15 -27.66 22.26 -15.39
CA PRO A 15 -29.04 22.51 -14.99
C PRO A 15 -30.02 21.70 -15.85
N THR A 16 -31.10 21.21 -15.23
CA THR A 16 -32.09 20.34 -15.89
C THR A 16 -32.65 20.96 -17.16
N LYS A 17 -32.95 22.26 -17.13
CA LYS A 17 -33.49 23.01 -18.26
C LYS A 17 -32.53 22.98 -19.47
N GLU A 18 -31.28 23.36 -19.26
CA GLU A 18 -30.27 23.38 -20.33
C GLU A 18 -29.97 22.00 -20.87
N LYS A 19 -29.94 21.00 -19.98
CA LYS A 19 -29.78 19.61 -20.40
C LYS A 19 -30.93 19.18 -21.33
N ASP A 20 -32.17 19.51 -20.99
CA ASP A 20 -33.35 19.15 -21.80
C ASP A 20 -33.32 19.88 -23.16
N ASP A 21 -32.99 21.17 -23.17
CA ASP A 21 -32.86 21.98 -24.38
C ASP A 21 -31.77 21.42 -25.32
N ILE A 22 -30.62 21.02 -24.78
CA ILE A 22 -29.53 20.39 -25.53
C ILE A 22 -29.96 19.04 -26.11
N LEU A 23 -30.63 18.20 -25.31
CA LEU A 23 -31.07 16.87 -25.75
C LEU A 23 -32.16 16.95 -26.82
N GLU A 24 -33.03 17.96 -26.75
CA GLU A 24 -34.05 18.24 -27.77
C GLU A 24 -33.40 18.67 -29.09
N TYR A 25 -32.44 19.60 -29.05
CA TYR A 25 -31.68 20.02 -30.24
C TYR A 25 -31.02 18.85 -30.97
N TYR A 26 -30.30 17.99 -30.24
CA TYR A 26 -29.63 16.84 -30.86
C TYR A 26 -30.62 15.74 -31.26
N ARG A 27 -31.80 15.65 -30.63
CA ARG A 27 -32.86 14.73 -31.08
C ARG A 27 -33.39 15.16 -32.43
N GLU A 28 -33.76 16.43 -32.57
CA GLU A 28 -34.23 16.98 -33.84
C GLU A 28 -33.18 16.81 -34.93
N TYR A 29 -31.91 17.09 -34.63
CA TYR A 29 -30.80 16.91 -35.59
C TYR A 29 -30.67 15.46 -36.08
N LEU A 30 -30.77 14.48 -35.19
CA LEU A 30 -30.68 13.05 -35.55
C LEU A 30 -31.92 12.56 -36.30
N GLU A 31 -33.11 13.05 -35.93
CA GLU A 31 -34.38 12.69 -36.57
C GLU A 31 -34.50 13.30 -37.97
N ASP A 32 -34.16 14.58 -38.15
CA ASP A 32 -34.18 15.26 -39.45
C ASP A 32 -33.13 14.69 -40.42
N GLY A 33 -31.96 14.32 -39.89
CA GLY A 33 -30.92 13.67 -40.68
C GLY A 33 -31.18 12.18 -40.94
N GLY A 34 -32.07 11.55 -40.18
CA GLY A 34 -32.29 10.10 -40.21
C GLY A 34 -31.05 9.30 -39.80
N LEU A 35 -30.19 9.87 -38.94
CA LEU A 35 -28.92 9.25 -38.56
C LEU A 35 -29.14 8.10 -37.57
N SER A 36 -28.50 6.97 -37.85
CA SER A 36 -28.33 5.90 -36.88
C SER A 36 -27.33 6.28 -35.78
N ASP A 37 -27.34 5.57 -34.65
CA ASP A 37 -26.37 5.76 -33.55
C ASP A 37 -24.90 5.68 -34.02
N ALA A 38 -24.61 4.86 -35.04
CA ALA A 38 -23.26 4.73 -35.58
C ALA A 38 -22.85 5.97 -36.40
N GLU A 39 -23.77 6.49 -37.23
CA GLU A 39 -23.55 7.71 -38.02
C GLU A 39 -23.51 8.96 -37.14
N ALA A 40 -24.26 8.97 -36.03
CA ALA A 40 -24.20 10.00 -35.00
C ALA A 40 -22.79 10.06 -34.37
N ILE A 41 -22.16 8.91 -34.09
CA ILE A 41 -20.79 8.86 -33.56
C ILE A 41 -19.79 9.39 -34.60
N GLU A 42 -19.97 9.06 -35.88
CA GLU A 42 -19.06 9.52 -36.93
C GLU A 42 -19.16 11.04 -37.16
N SER A 43 -20.38 11.58 -37.12
CA SER A 43 -20.64 13.00 -37.41
C SER A 43 -20.44 13.92 -36.21
N LEU A 44 -20.83 13.49 -35.01
CA LEU A 44 -20.81 14.31 -33.79
C LEU A 44 -19.70 13.90 -32.80
N GLY A 45 -19.06 12.75 -33.00
CA GLY A 45 -18.13 12.14 -32.06
C GLY A 45 -18.84 11.27 -31.02
N THR A 46 -18.07 10.68 -30.10
CA THR A 46 -18.67 9.86 -29.03
C THR A 46 -19.55 10.71 -28.09
N PRO A 47 -20.62 10.15 -27.49
CA PRO A 47 -21.46 10.89 -26.56
C PRO A 47 -20.69 11.52 -25.39
N GLU A 48 -19.60 10.89 -24.94
CA GLU A 48 -18.73 11.44 -23.89
C GLU A 48 -17.90 12.65 -24.37
N GLU A 49 -17.38 12.61 -25.59
CA GLU A 49 -16.61 13.72 -26.17
C GLU A 49 -17.51 14.94 -26.42
N LEU A 50 -18.70 14.71 -26.97
CA LEU A 50 -19.69 15.75 -27.21
C LEU A 50 -20.14 16.40 -25.88
N ALA A 51 -20.44 15.59 -24.86
CA ALA A 51 -20.82 16.11 -23.54
C ALA A 51 -19.70 16.93 -22.89
N THR A 52 -18.44 16.51 -23.05
CA THR A 52 -17.28 17.26 -22.54
C THR A 52 -17.18 18.64 -23.18
N LYS A 53 -17.35 18.73 -24.51
CA LYS A 53 -17.35 20.01 -25.23
C LYS A 53 -18.47 20.92 -24.74
N ILE A 54 -19.71 20.42 -24.74
CA ILE A 54 -20.90 21.18 -24.32
C ILE A 54 -20.75 21.72 -22.89
N LYS A 55 -20.28 20.90 -21.95
CA LYS A 55 -20.03 21.37 -20.57
C LYS A 55 -18.96 22.44 -20.52
N THR A 56 -17.84 22.23 -21.23
CA THR A 56 -16.73 23.19 -21.25
C THR A 56 -17.21 24.54 -21.77
N ASP A 57 -17.97 24.54 -22.86
CA ASP A 57 -18.53 25.75 -23.47
C ASP A 57 -19.51 26.43 -22.51
N TYR A 58 -20.45 25.67 -21.92
CA TYR A 58 -21.43 26.18 -20.97
C TYR A 58 -20.81 26.86 -19.74
N TYR A 59 -19.82 26.22 -19.09
CA TYR A 59 -19.18 26.78 -17.91
C TYR A 59 -18.27 27.97 -18.26
N THR A 60 -17.62 27.94 -19.42
CA THR A 60 -16.79 29.05 -19.92
C THR A 60 -17.63 30.29 -20.22
N GLU A 61 -18.79 30.13 -20.87
CA GLU A 61 -19.69 31.23 -21.21
C GLU A 61 -20.36 31.84 -19.97
N ASN A 62 -20.69 31.03 -18.97
CA ASN A 62 -21.30 31.50 -17.72
C ASN A 62 -20.28 31.97 -16.66
N GLY A 63 -18.97 31.89 -16.93
CA GLY A 63 -17.92 32.28 -15.98
C GLY A 63 -17.85 31.38 -14.74
N GLU A 64 -18.42 30.19 -14.81
CA GLU A 64 -18.43 29.19 -13.75
C GLU A 64 -17.26 28.21 -13.92
N GLN A 65 -16.77 27.64 -12.82
CA GLN A 65 -15.74 26.61 -12.89
C GLN A 65 -16.38 25.27 -13.22
N VAL A 66 -15.83 24.53 -14.19
CA VAL A 66 -16.25 23.17 -14.50
C VAL A 66 -16.11 22.33 -13.22
N PRO A 67 -17.19 21.74 -12.68
CA PRO A 67 -17.11 20.94 -11.48
C PRO A 67 -16.13 19.77 -11.71
N PRO A 68 -15.26 19.45 -10.72
CA PRO A 68 -14.31 18.36 -10.85
C PRO A 68 -15.04 17.06 -11.24
N TYR A 69 -14.50 16.36 -12.23
CA TYR A 69 -15.00 15.05 -12.63
C TYR A 69 -14.87 14.06 -11.47
N GLU A 70 -15.97 13.77 -10.79
CA GLU A 70 -16.04 12.65 -9.85
C GLU A 70 -16.34 11.37 -10.64
N PRO A 71 -15.39 10.42 -10.73
CA PRO A 71 -15.68 9.12 -11.32
C PRO A 71 -16.82 8.47 -10.52
N GLN A 72 -17.88 8.04 -11.22
CA GLN A 72 -18.98 7.29 -10.63
C GLN A 72 -18.50 5.87 -10.30
N HIS A 73 -17.70 5.73 -9.24
CA HIS A 73 -17.44 4.44 -8.63
C HIS A 73 -18.75 3.94 -8.04
N THR A 74 -19.30 2.89 -8.66
CA THR A 74 -20.51 2.25 -8.14
C THR A 74 -20.23 1.72 -6.73
N THR A 75 -21.23 1.73 -5.86
CA THR A 75 -21.13 1.13 -4.51
C THR A 75 -20.64 -0.32 -4.58
N ALA A 76 -20.96 -1.03 -5.68
CA ALA A 76 -20.46 -2.36 -5.99
C ALA A 76 -18.94 -2.41 -6.17
N TYR A 77 -18.33 -1.43 -6.85
CA TYR A 77 -16.88 -1.35 -7.01
C TYR A 77 -16.17 -1.08 -5.67
N ARG A 78 -16.73 -0.19 -4.84
CA ARG A 78 -16.23 0.06 -3.47
C ARG A 78 -16.36 -1.18 -2.59
N VAL A 79 -17.50 -1.88 -2.62
CA VAL A 79 -17.71 -3.12 -1.88
C VAL A 79 -16.80 -4.24 -2.39
N LEU A 80 -16.53 -4.31 -3.70
CA LEU A 80 -15.62 -5.30 -4.28
C LEU A 80 -14.17 -5.03 -3.89
N ILE A 81 -13.73 -3.77 -3.86
CA ILE A 81 -12.42 -3.39 -3.32
C ILE A 81 -12.33 -3.70 -1.82
N LEU A 82 -13.34 -3.33 -1.03
CA LEU A 82 -13.40 -3.65 0.40
C LEU A 82 -13.37 -5.16 0.66
N ALA A 83 -14.11 -5.95 -0.12
CA ALA A 83 -14.12 -7.41 -0.03
C ALA A 83 -12.76 -8.01 -0.43
N LEU A 84 -12.12 -7.47 -1.48
CA LEU A 84 -10.79 -7.90 -1.92
C LEU A 84 -9.73 -7.55 -0.88
N ILE A 85 -9.80 -6.37 -0.26
CA ILE A 85 -8.93 -5.95 0.85
C ILE A 85 -9.12 -6.88 2.04
N ILE A 86 -10.36 -7.17 2.46
CA ILE A 86 -10.64 -8.08 3.59
C ILE A 86 -10.12 -9.50 3.35
N ILE A 87 -10.13 -9.98 2.11
CA ILE A 87 -9.65 -11.32 1.75
C ILE A 87 -8.12 -11.35 1.58
N THR A 88 -7.53 -10.28 1.04
CA THR A 88 -6.09 -10.23 0.75
C THR A 88 -5.26 -9.77 1.95
N LEU A 89 -5.75 -8.86 2.81
CA LEU A 89 -5.06 -8.43 4.05
C LEU A 89 -4.62 -9.60 4.94
N PRO A 90 -5.51 -10.51 5.36
CA PRO A 90 -5.14 -11.59 6.27
C PRO A 90 -4.24 -12.63 5.62
N LEU A 91 -4.08 -12.61 4.29
CA LEU A 91 -3.21 -13.54 3.56
C LEU A 91 -1.84 -12.92 3.22
N THR A 92 -1.79 -11.64 2.84
CA THR A 92 -0.52 -10.96 2.52
C THR A 92 0.30 -10.63 3.76
N LEU A 93 -0.35 -10.32 4.89
CA LEU A 93 0.32 -10.05 6.17
C LEU A 93 1.10 -11.26 6.71
N PRO A 94 0.58 -12.51 6.71
CA PRO A 94 1.36 -13.68 7.10
C PRO A 94 2.25 -14.22 5.98
N PHE A 95 1.99 -13.98 4.69
CA PHE A 95 2.88 -14.50 3.64
C PHE A 95 4.19 -13.70 3.52
N PHE A 96 4.13 -12.36 3.62
CA PHE A 96 5.32 -11.52 3.72
C PHE A 96 5.78 -11.34 5.16
N GLY A 97 4.86 -11.23 6.12
CA GLY A 97 5.21 -11.08 7.52
C GLY A 97 5.63 -12.39 8.18
N GLY A 98 5.10 -13.56 7.81
CA GLY A 98 5.36 -14.82 8.51
C GLY A 98 6.79 -15.34 8.37
N ILE A 99 7.37 -15.26 7.17
CA ILE A 99 8.79 -15.62 6.97
C ILE A 99 9.70 -14.61 7.68
N PHE A 100 9.43 -13.31 7.53
CA PHE A 100 10.18 -12.27 8.22
C PHE A 100 10.04 -12.37 9.75
N PHE A 101 8.86 -12.72 10.24
CA PHE A 101 8.54 -12.87 11.66
C PHE A 101 9.16 -14.14 12.24
N SER A 102 9.16 -15.24 11.48
CA SER A 102 9.87 -16.47 11.84
C SER A 102 11.39 -16.25 11.92
N LEU A 103 11.97 -15.57 10.92
CA LEU A 103 13.39 -15.23 10.91
C LEU A 103 13.74 -14.27 12.06
N PHE A 104 12.87 -13.28 12.32
CA PHE A 104 12.99 -12.34 13.43
C PHE A 104 12.96 -13.06 14.77
N MET A 105 11.99 -13.97 14.98
CA MET A 105 11.89 -14.78 16.19
C MET A 105 13.14 -15.65 16.41
N LEU A 106 13.67 -16.28 15.34
CA LEU A 106 14.88 -17.08 15.43
C LEU A 106 16.09 -16.24 15.88
N ILE A 107 16.28 -15.07 15.27
CA ILE A 107 17.38 -14.16 15.63
C ILE A 107 17.21 -13.60 17.05
N PHE A 108 15.97 -13.33 17.45
CA PHE A 108 15.66 -12.87 18.81
C PHE A 108 15.98 -13.92 19.87
N VAL A 109 15.54 -15.17 19.66
CA VAL A 109 15.87 -16.30 20.55
C VAL A 109 17.38 -16.55 20.59
N PHE A 110 18.05 -16.53 19.44
CA PHE A 110 19.50 -16.68 19.36
C PHE A 110 20.26 -15.59 20.12
N SER A 111 19.77 -14.34 20.04
CA SER A 111 20.36 -13.20 20.77
C SER A 111 20.22 -13.36 22.29
N ILE A 112 19.07 -13.84 22.78
CA ILE A 112 18.86 -14.13 24.21
C ILE A 112 19.78 -15.26 24.68
N LEU A 113 19.88 -16.35 23.91
CA LEU A 113 20.78 -17.45 24.23
C LEU A 113 22.25 -17.01 24.29
N MET A 114 22.68 -16.14 23.37
CA MET A 114 24.03 -15.57 23.38
C MET A 114 24.30 -14.66 24.58
N LEU A 115 23.30 -13.86 25.00
CA LEU A 115 23.40 -13.04 26.20
C LEU A 115 23.64 -13.92 27.44
N LEU A 116 22.85 -14.99 27.59
CA LEU A 116 22.98 -15.96 28.69
C LEU A 116 24.32 -16.69 28.64
N ALA A 117 24.77 -17.11 27.44
CA ALA A 117 26.06 -17.75 27.25
C ALA A 117 27.22 -16.81 27.63
N THR A 118 27.10 -15.52 27.32
CA THR A 118 28.11 -14.52 27.71
C THR A 118 28.12 -14.31 29.22
N ALA A 119 26.97 -14.25 29.89
CA ALA A 119 26.89 -14.17 31.34
C ALA A 119 27.55 -15.38 32.02
N ALA A 120 27.31 -16.60 31.50
CA ALA A 120 28.00 -17.80 31.95
C ALA A 120 29.52 -17.75 31.63
N GLY A 121 29.90 -17.22 30.46
CA GLY A 121 31.28 -17.03 30.06
C GLY A 121 32.06 -16.09 30.99
N VAL A 122 31.43 -15.03 31.50
CA VAL A 122 32.03 -14.16 32.52
C VAL A 122 32.27 -14.90 33.83
N ALA A 123 31.32 -15.74 34.27
CA ALA A 123 31.50 -16.57 35.45
C ALA A 123 32.65 -17.58 35.27
N PHE A 124 32.75 -18.21 34.09
CA PHE A 124 33.87 -19.10 33.75
C PHE A 124 35.21 -18.37 33.63
N PHE A 125 35.20 -17.12 33.17
CA PHE A 125 36.41 -16.29 33.13
C PHE A 125 36.95 -16.02 34.53
N ILE A 126 36.06 -15.62 35.46
CA ILE A 126 36.43 -15.39 36.88
C ILE A 126 36.92 -16.69 37.52
N TYR A 127 36.19 -17.80 37.33
CA TYR A 127 36.58 -19.10 37.85
C TYR A 127 37.92 -19.59 37.28
N GLY A 128 38.13 -19.39 35.97
CA GLY A 128 39.36 -19.71 35.26
C GLY A 128 40.56 -18.93 35.78
N LEU A 129 40.38 -17.65 36.10
CA LEU A 129 41.42 -16.80 36.68
C LEU A 129 41.87 -17.31 38.07
N PHE A 130 40.92 -17.79 38.88
CA PHE A 130 41.22 -18.40 40.18
C PHE A 130 41.93 -19.76 40.03
N THR A 131 41.50 -20.60 39.09
CA THR A 131 42.08 -21.94 38.89
C THR A 131 43.44 -21.92 38.20
N LEU A 132 43.81 -20.82 37.54
CA LEU A 132 45.10 -20.65 36.86
C LEU A 132 46.30 -20.80 37.82
N PHE A 133 46.11 -20.48 39.10
CA PHE A 133 47.12 -20.65 40.15
C PHE A 133 47.28 -22.09 40.64
N HIS A 134 46.31 -22.97 40.40
CA HIS A 134 46.35 -24.38 40.82
C HIS A 134 46.63 -25.33 39.66
N ILE A 135 45.93 -25.15 38.53
CA ILE A 135 46.03 -26.02 37.36
C ILE A 135 46.08 -25.11 36.12
N PHE A 136 47.31 -24.80 35.70
CA PHE A 136 47.60 -23.85 34.64
C PHE A 136 46.83 -24.14 33.33
N TRP A 137 46.82 -25.40 32.89
CA TRP A 137 46.16 -25.83 31.66
C TRP A 137 44.64 -25.62 31.67
N SER A 138 43.99 -25.93 32.79
CA SER A 138 42.54 -25.77 32.96
C SER A 138 42.15 -24.29 33.06
N GLY A 139 42.91 -23.51 33.82
CA GLY A 139 42.68 -22.07 33.96
C GLY A 139 42.75 -21.35 32.60
N LEU A 140 43.75 -21.69 31.78
CA LEU A 140 43.93 -21.12 30.44
C LEU A 140 42.77 -21.47 29.49
N PHE A 141 42.24 -22.69 29.57
CA PHE A 141 41.10 -23.12 28.76
C PHE A 141 39.83 -22.32 29.10
N PHE A 142 39.51 -22.17 30.39
CA PHE A 142 38.30 -21.46 30.82
C PHE A 142 38.38 -19.94 30.62
N THR A 143 39.55 -19.33 30.82
CA THR A 143 39.75 -17.90 30.51
C THR A 143 39.68 -17.63 29.01
N GLY A 144 40.26 -18.50 28.18
CA GLY A 144 40.12 -18.42 26.73
C GLY A 144 38.66 -18.52 26.26
N LEU A 145 37.90 -19.45 26.85
CA LEU A 145 36.47 -19.62 26.57
C LEU A 145 35.69 -18.33 26.87
N GLY A 146 35.93 -17.72 28.04
CA GLY A 146 35.26 -16.48 28.44
C GLY A 146 35.53 -15.31 27.49
N ILE A 147 36.77 -15.15 27.02
CA ILE A 147 37.14 -14.10 26.05
C ILE A 147 36.42 -14.31 24.72
N ILE A 148 36.31 -15.56 24.26
CA ILE A 148 35.59 -15.90 23.01
C ILE A 148 34.11 -15.49 23.12
N PHE A 149 33.45 -15.79 24.24
CA PHE A 149 32.04 -15.42 24.44
C PHE A 149 31.84 -13.89 24.49
N ILE A 150 32.75 -13.16 25.15
CA ILE A 150 32.70 -11.68 25.19
C ILE A 150 32.92 -11.09 23.78
N GLY A 151 33.88 -11.63 23.03
CA GLY A 151 34.12 -11.21 21.65
C GLY A 151 32.92 -11.48 20.72
N LEU A 152 32.27 -12.63 20.92
CA LEU A 152 31.08 -13.00 20.16
C LEU A 152 29.89 -12.08 20.46
N MET A 153 29.75 -11.61 21.71
CA MET A 153 28.72 -10.64 22.08
C MET A 153 28.85 -9.33 21.28
N PHE A 154 30.07 -8.82 21.11
CA PHE A 154 30.33 -7.61 20.31
C PHE A 154 29.91 -7.77 18.84
N LEU A 155 30.02 -8.99 18.29
CA LEU A 155 29.58 -9.30 16.93
C LEU A 155 28.05 -9.33 16.78
N VAL A 156 27.34 -9.72 17.84
CA VAL A 156 25.87 -9.86 17.83
C VAL A 156 25.16 -8.49 17.92
N ILE A 157 25.75 -7.52 18.62
CA ILE A 157 25.20 -6.15 18.78
C ILE A 157 24.81 -5.49 17.44
N PRO A 158 25.69 -5.39 16.42
CA PRO A 158 25.32 -4.80 15.14
C PRO A 158 24.21 -5.59 14.41
N GLY A 159 24.18 -6.92 14.60
CA GLY A 159 23.11 -7.78 14.09
C GLY A 159 21.75 -7.41 14.69
N ILE A 160 21.69 -7.22 16.01
CA ILE A 160 20.47 -6.78 16.71
C ILE A 160 20.03 -5.42 16.16
N ILE A 161 20.94 -4.44 16.09
CA ILE A 161 20.62 -3.08 15.61
C ILE A 161 20.10 -3.11 14.16
N PHE A 162 20.70 -3.91 13.29
CA PHE A 162 20.26 -4.08 11.90
C PHE A 162 18.82 -4.61 11.85
N VAL A 163 18.53 -5.64 12.64
CA VAL A 163 17.20 -6.25 12.69
C VAL A 163 16.16 -5.28 13.25
N THR A 164 16.45 -4.56 14.34
CA THR A 164 15.51 -3.57 14.89
C THR A 164 15.19 -2.47 13.87
N LYS A 165 16.19 -1.99 13.13
CA LYS A 165 15.98 -1.00 12.06
C LYS A 165 15.08 -1.55 10.95
N LYS A 166 15.29 -2.81 10.53
CA LYS A 166 14.45 -3.46 9.51
C LYS A 166 13.00 -3.62 9.96
N VAL A 167 12.76 -3.96 11.22
CA VAL A 167 11.41 -4.05 11.79
C VAL A 167 10.72 -2.69 11.79
N ILE A 168 11.41 -1.64 12.27
CA ILE A 168 10.85 -0.28 12.28
C ILE A 168 10.52 0.17 10.85
N GLN A 169 11.44 -0.05 9.90
CA GLN A 169 11.18 0.26 8.49
C GLN A 169 9.99 -0.51 7.92
N GLY A 170 9.83 -1.78 8.28
CA GLY A 170 8.68 -2.60 7.88
C GLY A 170 7.36 -2.06 8.43
N ILE A 171 7.32 -1.71 9.71
CA ILE A 171 6.12 -1.11 10.35
C ILE A 171 5.78 0.23 9.68
N VAL A 172 6.78 1.09 9.43
CA VAL A 172 6.57 2.41 8.80
C VAL A 172 6.19 2.28 7.32
N ALA A 173 6.64 1.23 6.63
CA ALA A 173 6.19 0.94 5.27
C ALA A 173 4.73 0.49 5.27
N LEU A 174 4.34 -0.35 6.22
CA LEU A 174 2.98 -0.85 6.35
C LEU A 174 2.00 0.26 6.75
N SER A 175 2.40 1.17 7.64
CA SER A 175 1.56 2.32 8.00
C SER A 175 1.34 3.26 6.81
N ARG A 176 2.39 3.56 6.03
CA ARG A 176 2.27 4.38 4.82
C ARG A 176 1.39 3.73 3.77
N TRP A 177 1.57 2.43 3.54
CA TRP A 177 0.74 1.67 2.60
C TRP A 177 -0.73 1.67 3.01
N LEU A 178 -1.05 1.54 4.30
CA LEU A 178 -2.43 1.62 4.80
C LEU A 178 -3.07 3.00 4.56
N VAL A 179 -2.31 4.07 4.75
CA VAL A 179 -2.78 5.44 4.49
C VAL A 179 -3.03 5.65 2.99
N GLU A 180 -2.08 5.26 2.13
CA GLU A 180 -2.24 5.33 0.68
C GLU A 180 -3.41 4.49 0.16
N LEU A 181 -3.65 3.33 0.78
CA LEU A 181 -4.78 2.47 0.46
C LEU A 181 -6.11 3.15 0.83
N TRP A 182 -6.17 3.83 1.97
CA TRP A 182 -7.37 4.55 2.41
C TRP A 182 -7.68 5.77 1.55
N GLU A 183 -6.66 6.54 1.14
CA GLU A 183 -6.82 7.70 0.25
C GLU A 183 -7.29 7.34 -1.17
N ARG A 184 -7.11 6.09 -1.59
CA ARG A 184 -7.50 5.60 -2.92
C ARG A 184 -8.95 5.08 -3.01
N ILE A 185 -9.70 4.99 -1.90
CA ILE A 185 -11.07 4.42 -1.81
C ILE A 185 -12.13 5.53 -1.71
#